data_AF-A0A9D3PCZ6-F1
#
_entry.id   AF-A0A9D3PCZ6-F1
#
_cell.length_a   1.000
_cell.length_b   1.000
_cell.length_c   1.000
_cell.angle_alpha   90.00
_cell.angle_beta   90.00
_cell.angle_gamma   90.00
#
_symmetry.space_group_name_H-M   'P 1'
#
loop_
_entity.id
_entity.type
_entity.pdbx_description
1 polymer ?
#
loop_
_entity_poly.entity_id
_entity_poly.type
_entity_poly.pdbx_seq_one_letter_code
_entity_poly.pdbx_strand_id
1 'polypeptide(L)'
;MRKTESGMYACDLCDKIFQKSSSLLRHKYEHTGKRPHECGICSKAFKHKHHLIEHMRLHSGEKPYQCDKCGKRFSHSGSYSQHMNHRYSYCKKEAQERQEG
;
A
#
# COMPACT_ATOMS: atom_id res chain seq x y z
N MET A 1 5.70 21.38 -11.84
CA MET A 1 5.25 20.38 -12.83
C MET A 1 4.62 21.20 -13.93
N ARG A 2 4.95 20.92 -15.19
CA ARG A 2 4.36 21.65 -16.31
C ARG A 2 3.36 20.75 -17.03
N LYS A 3 2.14 21.24 -17.23
CA LYS A 3 1.14 20.56 -18.06
C LYS A 3 1.37 20.99 -19.51
N THR A 4 1.49 20.04 -20.42
CA THR A 4 1.66 20.32 -21.85
C THR A 4 0.31 20.68 -22.48
N GLU A 5 0.34 21.26 -23.67
CA GLU A 5 -0.87 21.57 -24.45
C GLU A 5 -1.71 20.31 -24.74
N SER A 6 -1.05 19.16 -24.91
CA SER A 6 -1.67 17.83 -25.05
C SER A 6 -2.22 17.25 -23.73
N GLY A 7 -2.19 18.00 -22.64
CA GLY A 7 -2.69 17.57 -21.33
C GLY A 7 -1.78 16.59 -20.58
N MET A 8 -0.60 16.30 -21.11
CA MET A 8 0.41 15.45 -20.46
C MET A 8 1.18 16.24 -19.39
N TYR A 9 1.98 15.54 -18.59
CA TYR A 9 2.71 16.09 -17.46
C TYR A 9 4.21 15.97 -17.70
N ALA A 10 4.89 17.10 -17.93
CA ALA A 10 6.33 17.17 -18.13
C ALA A 10 7.07 17.35 -16.79
N CYS A 11 8.22 16.69 -16.66
CA CYS A 11 9.13 16.91 -15.55
C CYS A 11 9.82 18.27 -15.69
N ASP A 12 10.03 18.97 -14.58
CA ASP A 12 10.73 20.25 -14.58
C ASP A 12 12.25 20.09 -14.40
N LEU A 13 12.71 18.85 -14.15
CA LEU A 13 14.11 18.51 -13.85
C LEU A 13 14.76 17.67 -14.98
N CYS A 14 13.97 17.23 -15.97
CA CYS A 14 14.45 16.53 -17.16
C CYS A 14 13.36 16.49 -18.25
N ASP A 15 13.68 15.99 -19.43
CA ASP A 15 12.79 16.00 -20.60
C ASP A 15 11.73 14.88 -20.63
N LYS A 16 11.52 14.17 -19.51
CA LYS A 16 10.54 13.08 -19.45
C LYS A 16 9.11 13.62 -19.31
N ILE A 17 8.21 13.09 -20.15
CA ILE A 17 6.78 13.42 -20.17
C ILE A 17 5.97 12.18 -19.74
N PHE A 18 4.89 12.42 -18.99
CA PHE A 18 4.04 11.38 -18.43
C PHE A 18 2.57 11.64 -18.74
N GLN A 19 1.82 10.57 -19.04
CA GLN A 19 0.37 10.67 -19.25
C GLN A 19 -0.42 10.98 -17.98
N LYS A 20 0.14 10.67 -16.80
CA LYS A 20 -0.53 10.83 -15.50
C LYS A 20 0.33 11.66 -14.55
N SER A 21 -0.30 12.58 -13.83
CA SER A 21 0.36 13.38 -12.80
C SER A 21 0.99 12.52 -11.70
N SER A 22 0.33 11.42 -11.32
CA SER A 22 0.84 10.46 -10.34
C SER A 22 2.12 9.76 -10.81
N SER A 23 2.24 9.49 -12.11
CA SER A 23 3.47 8.94 -12.70
C SER A 23 4.61 9.95 -12.67
N LEU A 24 4.35 11.23 -13.00
CA LEU A 24 5.34 12.29 -12.89
C LEU A 24 5.77 12.51 -11.43
N LEU A 25 4.82 12.56 -10.51
CA LEU A 25 5.08 12.78 -9.08
C LEU A 25 5.98 11.66 -8.52
N ARG A 26 5.71 10.41 -8.90
CA ARG A 26 6.58 9.28 -8.58
C ARG A 26 7.95 9.38 -9.25
N HIS A 27 8.02 9.85 -10.50
CA HIS A 27 9.29 10.04 -11.20
C HIS A 27 10.17 11.10 -10.51
N LYS A 28 9.58 12.16 -9.96
CA LYS A 28 10.33 13.20 -9.22
C LYS A 28 11.07 12.68 -7.98
N TYR A 29 10.70 11.52 -7.44
CA TYR A 29 11.47 10.85 -6.40
C TYR A 29 12.90 10.53 -6.86
N GLU A 30 13.08 10.14 -8.13
CA GLU A 30 14.40 9.79 -8.68
C GLU A 30 15.35 10.99 -8.73
N HIS A 31 14.81 12.22 -8.72
CA HIS A 31 15.60 13.45 -8.68
C HIS A 31 15.80 13.99 -7.27
N THR A 32 14.75 13.94 -6.44
CA THR A 32 14.72 14.66 -5.16
C THR A 32 14.98 13.77 -3.95
N GLY A 33 14.89 12.45 -4.10
CA GLY A 33 14.85 11.50 -3.00
C GLY A 33 13.61 11.65 -2.08
N LYS A 34 12.74 12.62 -2.34
CA LYS A 34 11.57 12.90 -1.52
C LYS A 34 10.40 12.04 -1.97
N ARG A 35 9.90 11.22 -1.05
CA ARG A 35 8.76 10.34 -1.31
C ARG A 35 7.47 11.16 -1.26
N PRO A 36 6.62 11.10 -2.29
CA PRO A 36 5.50 12.02 -2.44
C PRO A 36 4.30 11.76 -1.52
N HIS A 37 4.27 10.63 -0.82
CA HIS A 37 3.14 10.23 0.01
C HIS A 37 3.59 10.04 1.45
N GLU A 38 3.54 11.12 2.23
CA GLU A 38 3.91 11.15 3.63
C GLU A 38 2.76 10.70 4.52
N CYS A 39 3.08 10.03 5.62
CA CYS A 39 2.14 9.68 6.66
C CYS A 39 1.85 10.91 7.53
N GLY A 40 0.57 11.21 7.76
CA GLY A 40 0.17 12.33 8.61
C GLY A 40 0.32 12.07 10.11
N ILE A 41 0.61 10.83 10.51
CA ILE A 41 0.73 10.42 11.92
C ILE A 41 2.19 10.18 12.32
N CYS A 42 3.04 9.76 11.39
CA CYS A 42 4.47 9.55 11.63
C CYS A 42 5.31 10.01 10.45
N SER A 43 6.62 10.15 10.62
CA SER A 43 7.52 10.67 9.57
C SER A 43 7.82 9.70 8.42
N LYS A 44 7.06 8.61 8.26
CA LYS A 44 7.26 7.65 7.16
C LYS A 44 6.64 8.17 5.87
N ALA A 45 7.33 7.95 4.76
CA ALA A 45 6.88 8.37 3.44
C ALA A 45 7.00 7.22 2.42
N PHE A 46 6.13 7.23 1.42
CA PHE A 46 5.95 6.14 0.47
C PHE A 46 6.02 6.61 -0.99
N LYS A 47 6.60 5.77 -1.84
CA LYS A 47 6.68 6.02 -3.29
C LYS A 47 5.31 5.93 -3.98
N HIS A 48 4.40 5.15 -3.41
CA HIS A 48 3.07 4.91 -3.97
C HIS A 48 1.97 5.18 -2.95
N LYS A 49 0.86 5.79 -3.40
CA LYS A 49 -0.30 6.10 -2.55
C LYS A 49 -0.89 4.86 -1.88
N HIS A 50 -1.00 3.74 -2.57
CA HIS A 50 -1.58 2.51 -1.99
C HIS A 50 -0.74 1.96 -0.83
N HIS A 51 0.58 2.08 -0.88
CA HIS A 51 1.44 1.71 0.25
C HIS A 51 1.24 2.63 1.46
N LEU A 52 0.99 3.93 1.24
CA LEU A 52 0.62 4.82 2.34
C LEU A 52 -0.71 4.38 2.96
N ILE A 53 -1.74 4.10 2.14
CA ILE A 53 -3.05 3.66 2.63
C ILE A 53 -2.92 2.37 3.45
N GLU A 54 -2.17 1.39 2.94
CA GLU A 54 -1.88 0.14 3.66
C GLU A 54 -1.13 0.40 4.96
N HIS A 55 -0.13 1.30 4.94
CA HIS A 55 0.57 1.73 6.15
C HIS A 55 -0.35 2.38 7.19
N MET A 56 -1.34 3.18 6.78
CA MET A 56 -2.31 3.79 7.70
C MET A 56 -3.13 2.77 8.48
N ARG A 57 -3.22 1.52 8.00
CA ARG A 57 -3.85 0.42 8.74
C ARG A 57 -3.08 0.03 10.00
N LEU A 58 -1.78 0.33 10.08
CA LEU A 58 -1.00 0.14 11.30
C LEU A 58 -1.40 1.13 12.39
N HIS A 59 -1.84 2.34 12.02
CA HIS A 59 -2.29 3.35 12.96
C HIS A 59 -3.75 3.15 13.37
N SER A 60 -4.62 2.76 12.43
CA SER A 60 -6.05 2.53 12.72
C SER A 60 -6.37 1.13 13.25
N GLY A 61 -5.45 0.17 13.09
CA GLY A 61 -5.69 -1.23 13.41
C GLY A 61 -6.62 -1.96 12.43
N GLU A 62 -6.99 -1.33 11.30
CA GLU A 62 -7.91 -1.92 10.33
C GLU A 62 -7.33 -3.20 9.70
N LYS A 63 -8.11 -4.28 9.74
CA LYS A 63 -7.76 -5.56 9.10
C LYS A 63 -8.90 -5.97 8.16
N PRO A 64 -8.93 -5.46 6.92
CA PRO A 64 -10.07 -5.66 6.02
C PRO A 64 -10.14 -7.07 5.43
N TYR A 65 -9.02 -7.79 5.38
CA TYR A 65 -8.99 -9.12 4.80
C TYR A 65 -9.22 -10.17 5.89
N GLN A 66 -10.29 -10.94 5.79
CA GLN A 66 -10.59 -12.03 6.72
C GLN A 66 -10.55 -13.36 5.97
N CYS A 67 -9.93 -14.36 6.59
CA CYS A 67 -10.09 -15.73 6.15
C CYS A 67 -11.42 -16.27 6.66
N ASP A 68 -12.31 -16.65 5.75
CA ASP A 68 -13.62 -17.24 6.12
C ASP A 68 -13.51 -18.63 6.74
N LYS A 69 -12.33 -19.26 6.69
CA LYS A 69 -12.10 -20.61 7.23
C LYS A 69 -11.62 -20.62 8.68
N CYS A 70 -10.73 -19.70 9.09
CA CYS A 70 -10.25 -19.60 10.49
C CYS A 70 -10.55 -18.26 11.17
N GLY A 71 -11.21 -17.32 10.50
CA GLY A 71 -11.50 -15.99 11.03
C GLY A 71 -10.27 -15.09 11.19
N LYS A 72 -9.06 -15.54 10.82
CA LYS A 72 -7.84 -14.73 10.93
C LYS A 72 -7.95 -13.51 10.02
N ARG A 73 -7.65 -12.34 10.57
CA ARG A 73 -7.71 -11.06 9.86
C ARG A 73 -6.32 -10.51 9.56
N PHE A 74 -6.17 -9.92 8.39
CA PHE A 74 -4.92 -9.37 7.86
C PHE A 74 -5.14 -7.90 7.47
N SER A 75 -4.14 -7.07 7.73
CA SER A 75 -4.11 -5.67 7.28
C SER A 75 -3.68 -5.55 5.81
N HIS A 76 -2.96 -6.53 5.28
CA HIS A 76 -2.29 -6.50 3.98
C HIS A 76 -2.82 -7.60 3.04
N SER A 77 -3.02 -7.27 1.76
CA SER A 77 -3.58 -8.23 0.78
C SER A 77 -2.58 -9.33 0.41
N GLY A 78 -1.29 -9.02 0.35
CA GLY A 78 -0.24 -9.99 0.07
C GLY A 78 -0.16 -11.08 1.16
N SER A 79 -0.22 -10.68 2.43
CA SER A 79 -0.26 -11.61 3.57
C SER A 79 -1.50 -12.49 3.55
N TYR A 80 -2.67 -11.91 3.24
CA TYR A 80 -3.91 -12.68 3.06
C TYR A 80 -3.82 -13.65 1.88
N SER A 81 -3.29 -13.22 0.74
CA SER A 81 -3.14 -14.07 -0.45
C SER A 81 -2.19 -15.22 -0.20
N GLN A 82 -1.05 -14.96 0.46
CA GLN A 82 -0.11 -16.00 0.88
C GLN A 82 -0.78 -17.00 1.84
N HIS A 83 -1.56 -16.52 2.81
CA HIS A 83 -2.36 -17.37 3.69
C HIS A 83 -3.35 -18.25 2.90
N MET A 84 -4.07 -17.67 1.94
CA MET A 84 -5.05 -18.38 1.11
C MET A 84 -4.43 -19.33 0.10
N ASN A 85 -3.18 -19.10 -0.32
CA ASN A 85 -2.45 -19.94 -1.26
C ASN A 85 -1.87 -21.19 -0.58
N HIS A 86 -1.52 -21.12 0.71
CA HIS A 86 -1.17 -22.28 1.53
C HIS A 86 -2.43 -23.09 1.93
N ARG A 87 -3.24 -23.45 0.93
CA ARG A 87 -4.51 -24.18 1.08
C ARG A 87 -4.31 -25.39 2.02
N TYR A 88 -5.08 -25.40 3.10
CA TYR A 88 -5.41 -26.53 4.00
C TYR A 88 -4.56 -26.89 5.23
N SER A 89 -3.24 -26.66 5.33
CA SER A 89 -2.49 -27.27 6.46
C SER A 89 -2.57 -26.53 7.80
N TYR A 90 -2.70 -25.19 7.81
CA TYR A 90 -2.64 -24.39 9.04
C TYR A 90 -3.97 -23.84 9.56
N CYS A 91 -5.04 -23.91 8.77
CA CYS A 91 -6.35 -23.36 9.15
C CYS A 91 -7.05 -24.18 10.26
N LYS A 92 -6.61 -25.44 10.49
CA LYS A 92 -7.18 -26.36 11.48
C LYS A 92 -6.76 -26.14 12.94
N LYS A 93 -5.73 -25.34 13.25
CA LYS A 93 -5.20 -25.26 14.63
C LYS A 93 -5.60 -24.01 15.43
N GLU A 94 -6.10 -22.95 14.80
CA GLU A 94 -6.40 -21.68 15.52
C GLU A 94 -7.91 -21.39 15.66
N ALA A 95 -8.73 -22.44 15.72
CA ALA A 95 -10.14 -22.33 16.10
C ALA A 95 -10.38 -22.61 17.61
N GLN A 96 -9.39 -23.14 18.35
CA GLN A 96 -9.54 -23.53 19.76
C GLN A 96 -9.11 -22.47 20.78
N GLU A 97 -8.31 -21.46 20.42
CA GLU A 97 -7.76 -20.49 21.40
C GLU A 97 -8.51 -19.14 21.43
N ARG A 98 -9.84 -19.16 21.23
CA ARG A 98 -10.71 -17.98 21.44
C ARG A 98 -11.77 -18.18 22.53
N GLN A 99 -11.68 -19.25 23.32
CA GLN A 99 -12.66 -19.54 24.39
C GLN A 99 -12.06 -19.64 25.81
N GLU A 100 -10.80 -19.27 26.03
CA GLU A 100 -10.27 -19.12 27.39
C GLU A 100 -9.76 -17.70 27.59
N GLY A 101 -10.64 -16.87 28.15
CA GLY A 101 -10.42 -15.49 28.57
C GLY A 101 -11.62 -15.02 29.37
#